data_AF-A0A453QR86-F1
#
_entry.id   AF-A0A453QR86-F1
#
_cell.length_a   1.000
_cell.length_b   1.000
_cell.length_c   1.000
_cell.angle_alpha   90.00
_cell.angle_beta   90.00
_cell.angle_gamma   90.00
#
_symmetry.space_group_name_H-M   'P 1'
#
loop_
_entity.id
_entity.type
_entity.pdbx_description
1 polymer ?
#
loop_
_entity_poly.entity_id
_entity_poly.type
_entity_poly.pdbx_seq_one_letter_code
_entity_poly.pdbx_strand_id
1 'polypeptide(L)'
;LRSLLLFSPSPERQETKNLLFSAAVERTRPMEQFHHGHHVRLRSSELGTYLHADEDGHGVSLHHRRASMKAAWAVHVYQPPEAFVPYLLLHSAAYGRYLAATDEPAPQGHHGRRVEQRNYDHPEVDAQGMIWLAVLTASGDKVFLRNFNGGCLRANGRYRPWNNGASVDDVDVNDIGNLSTMMHWVVEDIPAREIMPLLPRPAWLTLPAVISPSRVIVYVWLDADGTVLSEGSFSFSGRSVFRLRSELARWLADNGIAIVDAPDLVMCLPTRDGRIFPLVVDLPRSLQPLHIIVVIVGTPAYCNCFEQRVDKIQPTRCCGMRMSMHRREIPESGHLEVSFMSTSSEVLPPWTPRH
;
A
#
# COMPACT_ATOMS: atom_id res chain seq x y z
N LEU A 1 23.69 5.40 3.34
CA LEU A 1 23.79 6.85 3.66
C LEU A 1 25.13 7.36 3.13
N ARG A 2 25.08 8.34 2.19
CA ARG A 2 26.15 8.88 1.32
C ARG A 2 26.39 8.11 0.01
N SER A 3 25.75 8.59 -1.07
CA SER A 3 26.41 9.01 -2.31
C SER A 3 25.34 9.30 -3.38
N LEU A 4 24.69 10.47 -3.31
CA LEU A 4 23.81 11.00 -4.37
C LEU A 4 24.30 12.39 -4.74
N LEU A 5 25.39 12.47 -5.49
CA LEU A 5 25.79 13.54 -6.41
C LEU A 5 26.82 12.86 -7.31
N LEU A 6 26.61 12.69 -8.61
CA LEU A 6 26.95 13.69 -9.62
C LEU A 6 26.56 13.10 -10.99
N PHE A 7 25.72 13.77 -11.77
CA PHE A 7 25.85 13.88 -13.23
C PHE A 7 24.90 14.98 -13.73
N SER A 8 25.48 16.07 -14.26
CA SER A 8 24.79 17.27 -14.76
C SER A 8 24.43 17.16 -16.25
N PRO A 9 23.28 17.69 -16.69
CA PRO A 9 23.12 18.30 -18.00
C PRO A 9 23.25 19.85 -17.93
N SER A 10 23.56 20.45 -19.08
CA SER A 10 24.10 21.81 -19.34
C SER A 10 23.44 23.02 -18.61
N PRO A 11 24.21 24.11 -18.30
CA PRO A 11 23.86 25.10 -17.27
C PRO A 11 22.76 26.13 -17.63
N GLU A 12 22.63 26.59 -18.88
CA GLU A 12 21.82 27.79 -19.17
C GLU A 12 20.30 27.56 -19.34
N ARG A 13 19.86 26.30 -19.52
CA ARG A 13 18.42 25.98 -19.76
C ARG A 13 17.63 25.60 -18.50
N GLN A 14 18.34 25.41 -17.38
CA GLN A 14 17.81 24.97 -16.08
C GLN A 14 17.63 26.15 -15.11
N GLU A 15 18.45 27.21 -15.24
CA GLU A 15 18.42 28.38 -14.33
C GLU A 15 17.15 29.24 -14.47
N THR A 16 16.59 29.36 -15.67
CA THR A 16 15.31 30.09 -15.89
C THR A 16 14.08 29.31 -15.44
N LYS A 17 14.16 27.97 -15.31
CA LYS A 17 13.12 27.16 -14.66
C LYS A 17 13.07 27.41 -13.15
N ASN A 18 14.18 27.79 -12.52
CA ASN A 18 14.29 27.99 -11.07
C ASN A 18 13.73 29.33 -10.57
N LEU A 19 13.47 30.32 -11.42
CA LEU A 19 13.02 31.65 -10.96
C LEU A 19 11.49 31.84 -11.01
N LEU A 20 10.77 31.16 -11.91
CA LEU A 20 9.30 31.18 -11.95
C LEU A 20 8.64 30.23 -10.93
N PHE A 21 9.38 29.24 -10.42
CA PHE A 21 9.03 28.50 -9.20
C PHE A 21 8.93 29.40 -7.96
N SER A 22 9.51 30.61 -8.00
CA SER A 22 9.72 31.47 -6.84
C SER A 22 8.52 32.35 -6.46
N ALA A 23 7.51 32.54 -7.33
CA ALA A 23 6.46 33.55 -7.09
C ALA A 23 4.99 33.05 -7.14
N ALA A 24 4.68 31.86 -7.65
CA ALA A 24 3.28 31.45 -7.93
C ALA A 24 2.79 30.16 -7.22
N VAL A 25 3.64 29.43 -6.49
CA VAL A 25 3.24 28.26 -5.67
C VAL A 25 3.36 28.59 -4.17
N GLU A 26 3.23 29.86 -3.80
CA GLU A 26 2.97 30.21 -2.41
C GLU A 26 1.58 29.72 -2.00
N ARG A 27 1.58 28.89 -0.95
CA ARG A 27 0.46 28.35 -0.14
C ARG A 27 -0.01 26.95 -0.51
N THR A 28 0.80 25.95 -0.10
CA THR A 28 0.49 24.80 0.79
C THR A 28 -0.85 24.03 0.73
N ARG A 29 -1.86 24.42 -0.05
CA ARG A 29 -3.18 23.79 -0.09
C ARG A 29 -3.30 22.50 -0.92
N PRO A 30 -2.53 22.24 -1.99
CA PRO A 30 -2.67 20.99 -2.74
C PRO A 30 -2.36 19.75 -1.88
N MET A 31 -1.41 19.90 -0.96
CA MET A 31 -1.01 18.86 -0.02
C MET A 31 -1.99 18.70 1.14
N GLU A 32 -2.94 19.62 1.33
CA GLU A 32 -4.04 19.44 2.28
C GLU A 32 -5.00 18.33 1.81
N GLN A 33 -4.99 17.95 0.53
CA GLN A 33 -5.74 16.79 0.01
C GLN A 33 -4.96 15.48 0.11
N PHE A 34 -3.66 15.53 0.42
CA PHE A 34 -2.76 14.38 0.46
C PHE A 34 -2.10 14.27 1.83
N HIS A 35 -2.79 13.61 2.75
CA HIS A 35 -2.25 13.36 4.08
C HIS A 35 -1.36 12.12 4.10
N HIS A 36 -0.16 12.27 4.65
CA HIS A 36 0.78 11.17 4.74
C HIS A 36 0.21 9.98 5.53
N GLY A 37 0.25 8.79 4.92
CA GLY A 37 -0.28 7.55 5.49
C GLY A 37 -1.77 7.33 5.26
N HIS A 38 -2.48 8.30 4.68
CA HIS A 38 -3.87 8.14 4.31
C HIS A 38 -3.99 7.39 2.98
N HIS A 39 -5.16 6.82 2.76
CA HIS A 39 -5.53 6.23 1.49
C HIS A 39 -6.44 7.19 0.73
N VAL A 40 -6.19 7.33 -0.57
CA VAL A 40 -7.00 8.15 -1.47
C VAL A 40 -7.42 7.35 -2.69
N ARG A 41 -8.46 7.84 -3.38
CA ARG A 41 -8.80 7.45 -4.75
C ARG A 41 -8.63 8.66 -5.65
N LEU A 42 -8.08 8.45 -6.84
CA LEU A 42 -7.97 9.48 -7.86
C LEU A 42 -9.08 9.27 -8.87
N ARG A 43 -10.06 10.18 -8.89
CA ARG A 43 -11.16 10.17 -9.86
C ARG A 43 -10.87 11.15 -11.00
N SER A 44 -10.91 10.68 -12.23
CA SER A 44 -10.88 11.55 -13.41
C SER A 44 -12.05 12.52 -13.36
N SER A 45 -11.76 13.83 -13.42
CA SER A 45 -12.81 14.85 -13.38
C SER A 45 -13.71 14.78 -14.61
N GLU A 46 -13.16 14.44 -15.79
CA GLU A 46 -13.92 14.37 -17.03
C GLU A 46 -14.73 13.06 -17.13
N LEU A 47 -14.09 11.92 -16.85
CA LEU A 47 -14.71 10.61 -17.11
C LEU A 47 -15.49 10.04 -15.92
N GLY A 48 -15.26 10.56 -14.71
CA GLY A 48 -15.81 9.97 -13.48
C GLY A 48 -15.29 8.56 -13.17
N THR A 49 -14.24 8.11 -13.86
CA THR A 49 -13.55 6.84 -13.62
C THR A 49 -12.43 7.02 -12.60
N TYR A 50 -12.03 5.93 -11.96
CA TYR A 50 -11.00 5.89 -10.94
C TYR A 50 -9.73 5.25 -11.46
N LEU A 51 -8.58 5.76 -11.02
CA LEU A 51 -7.27 5.19 -11.32
C LEU A 51 -7.10 3.86 -10.58
N HIS A 52 -6.95 2.77 -11.33
CA HIS A 52 -6.83 1.42 -10.83
C HIS A 52 -5.45 0.84 -11.11
N ALA A 53 -4.90 0.15 -10.11
CA ALA A 53 -3.81 -0.78 -10.27
C ALA A 53 -4.31 -2.07 -10.96
N ASP A 54 -3.69 -2.44 -12.09
CA ASP A 54 -4.09 -3.63 -12.85
C ASP A 54 -3.58 -4.93 -12.23
N GLU A 55 -4.33 -6.01 -12.47
CA GLU A 55 -4.03 -7.34 -11.94
C GLU A 55 -2.78 -7.96 -12.54
N ASP A 56 -2.27 -7.46 -13.67
CA ASP A 56 -1.00 -7.93 -14.25
C ASP A 56 0.21 -7.55 -13.37
N GLY A 57 0.00 -6.68 -12.38
CA GLY A 57 1.05 -6.15 -11.51
C GLY A 57 1.90 -5.07 -12.18
N HIS A 58 1.51 -4.59 -13.36
CA HIS A 58 2.28 -3.65 -14.16
C HIS A 58 1.43 -2.51 -14.68
N GLY A 59 0.27 -2.78 -15.31
CA GLY A 59 -0.58 -1.77 -15.90
C GLY A 59 -1.29 -0.86 -14.89
N VAL A 60 -1.76 0.27 -15.40
CA VAL A 60 -2.68 1.18 -14.69
C VAL A 60 -3.81 1.54 -15.63
N SER A 61 -5.04 1.38 -15.15
CA SER A 61 -6.25 1.58 -15.95
C SER A 61 -7.29 2.43 -15.23
N LEU A 62 -8.37 2.75 -15.92
CA LEU A 62 -9.49 3.56 -15.47
C LEU A 62 -10.75 2.73 -15.45
N HIS A 63 -11.43 2.75 -14.30
CA HIS A 63 -12.66 1.98 -14.11
C HIS A 63 -13.69 2.76 -13.29
N HIS A 64 -14.98 2.53 -13.54
CA HIS A 64 -16.06 3.15 -12.77
C HIS A 64 -16.20 2.58 -11.34
N ARG A 65 -15.53 1.46 -11.03
CA ARG A 65 -15.69 0.75 -9.76
C ARG A 65 -14.96 1.43 -8.61
N ARG A 66 -15.61 2.43 -8.01
CA ARG A 66 -15.14 3.18 -6.83
C ARG A 66 -14.75 2.28 -5.65
N ALA A 67 -15.63 1.37 -5.26
CA ALA A 67 -15.48 0.52 -4.08
C ALA A 67 -14.58 -0.70 -4.36
N SER A 68 -13.35 -0.45 -4.78
CA SER A 68 -12.35 -1.46 -5.10
C SER A 68 -11.04 -1.11 -4.42
N MET A 69 -10.33 -2.11 -3.91
CA MET A 69 -8.99 -1.89 -3.34
C MET A 69 -7.94 -1.58 -4.42
N LYS A 70 -8.20 -1.99 -5.67
CA LYS A 70 -7.38 -1.57 -6.82
C LYS A 70 -7.41 -0.07 -7.07
N ALA A 71 -8.45 0.63 -6.61
CA ALA A 71 -8.60 2.08 -6.75
C ALA A 71 -7.94 2.87 -5.61
N ALA A 72 -7.42 2.17 -4.59
CA ALA A 72 -6.90 2.77 -3.38
C ALA A 72 -5.38 2.92 -3.46
N TRP A 73 -4.91 4.13 -3.18
CA TRP A 73 -3.51 4.50 -3.19
C TRP A 73 -3.15 5.09 -1.83
N ALA A 74 -2.21 4.46 -1.13
CA ALA A 74 -1.60 5.01 0.08
C ALA A 74 -0.66 6.17 -0.29
N VAL A 75 -0.79 7.26 0.45
CA VAL A 75 -0.12 8.53 0.22
C VAL A 75 1.18 8.58 1.02
N HIS A 76 2.34 8.56 0.36
CA HIS A 76 3.61 8.86 1.01
C HIS A 76 4.07 10.26 0.64
N VAL A 77 4.05 11.16 1.62
CA VAL A 77 4.58 12.50 1.48
C VAL A 77 6.01 12.49 1.97
N TYR A 78 6.94 12.94 1.14
CA TYR A 78 8.33 13.08 1.55
C TYR A 78 8.86 14.43 1.06
N GLN A 79 9.60 15.12 1.92
CA GLN A 79 10.23 16.38 1.58
C GLN A 79 11.72 16.29 1.91
N PRO A 80 12.59 16.14 0.90
CA PRO A 80 14.03 16.25 1.10
C PRO A 80 14.37 17.62 1.71
N PRO A 81 15.42 17.74 2.54
CA PRO A 81 15.80 19.01 3.17
C PRO A 81 16.03 20.16 2.18
N GLU A 82 16.47 19.82 0.97
CA GLU A 82 16.78 20.76 -0.11
C GLU A 82 15.56 21.10 -1.00
N ALA A 83 14.43 20.43 -0.81
CA ALA A 83 13.25 20.60 -1.64
C ALA A 83 12.33 21.71 -1.11
N PHE A 84 12.00 22.66 -1.98
CA PHE A 84 11.08 23.77 -1.67
C PHE A 84 9.64 23.31 -1.45
N VAL A 85 9.25 22.18 -2.03
CA VAL A 85 7.89 21.61 -1.93
C VAL A 85 7.97 20.12 -1.58
N PRO A 86 6.99 19.60 -0.82
CA PRO A 86 6.90 18.17 -0.59
C PRO A 86 6.52 17.41 -1.87
N TYR A 87 7.03 16.20 -1.97
CA TYR A 87 6.73 15.27 -3.06
C TYR A 87 5.82 14.16 -2.59
N LEU A 88 5.13 13.56 -3.56
CA LEU A 88 4.16 12.50 -3.37
C LEU A 88 4.65 11.21 -4.04
N LEU A 89 4.56 10.10 -3.31
CA LEU A 89 4.55 8.75 -3.86
C LEU A 89 3.16 8.14 -3.62
N LEU A 90 2.62 7.48 -4.63
CA LEU A 90 1.32 6.81 -4.57
C LEU A 90 1.56 5.30 -4.57
N HIS A 91 1.34 4.66 -3.43
CA HIS A 91 1.56 3.23 -3.23
C HIS A 91 0.24 2.47 -3.37
N SER A 92 0.18 1.50 -4.26
CA SER A 92 -1.01 0.67 -4.48
C SER A 92 -1.31 -0.16 -3.24
N ALA A 93 -2.44 0.11 -2.59
CA ALA A 93 -2.89 -0.66 -1.44
C ALA A 93 -3.36 -2.08 -1.84
N ALA A 94 -3.54 -2.33 -3.14
CA ALA A 94 -3.81 -3.66 -3.66
C ALA A 94 -2.53 -4.49 -3.81
N TYR A 95 -1.48 -3.95 -4.43
CA TYR A 95 -0.35 -4.75 -4.91
C TYR A 95 1.01 -4.33 -4.36
N GLY A 96 1.07 -3.29 -3.56
CA GLY A 96 2.31 -2.84 -2.90
C GLY A 96 3.32 -2.18 -3.85
N ARG A 97 2.85 -1.71 -5.01
CA ARG A 97 3.65 -1.08 -6.06
C ARG A 97 3.35 0.40 -6.18
N TYR A 98 4.34 1.19 -6.56
CA TYR A 98 4.18 2.62 -6.74
C TYR A 98 3.71 2.98 -8.14
N LEU A 99 2.87 4.01 -8.24
CA LEU A 99 2.55 4.65 -9.51
C LEU A 99 3.80 5.33 -10.07
N ALA A 100 4.23 4.94 -11.26
CA ALA A 100 5.43 5.46 -11.89
C ALA A 100 5.15 5.90 -13.33
N ALA A 101 5.70 7.04 -13.72
CA ALA A 101 5.88 7.38 -15.13
C ALA A 101 7.17 6.75 -15.65
N THR A 102 7.19 6.45 -16.94
CA THR A 102 8.37 5.93 -17.64
C THR A 102 8.72 6.85 -18.80
N ASP A 103 9.92 6.70 -19.36
CA ASP A 103 10.30 7.39 -20.60
C ASP A 103 9.77 6.69 -21.86
N GLU A 104 9.11 5.56 -21.68
CA GLU A 104 8.56 4.76 -22.76
C GLU A 104 7.25 5.37 -23.30
N PRO A 105 7.00 5.29 -24.62
CA PRO A 105 5.74 5.73 -25.19
C PRO A 105 4.53 5.02 -24.57
N ALA A 106 3.44 5.77 -24.40
CA ALA A 106 2.17 5.19 -23.96
C ALA A 106 1.65 4.17 -24.99
N PRO A 107 0.86 3.17 -24.57
CA PRO A 107 0.26 2.21 -25.49
C PRO A 107 -0.49 2.86 -26.65
N GLN A 108 -0.60 2.13 -27.77
CA GLN A 108 -1.19 2.66 -29.00
C GLN A 108 -2.57 3.29 -28.76
N GLY A 109 -2.72 4.55 -29.19
CA GLY A 109 -3.95 5.32 -29.04
C GLY A 109 -4.04 6.15 -27.75
N HIS A 110 -3.07 6.02 -26.84
CA HIS A 110 -2.89 6.88 -25.67
C HIS A 110 -1.97 8.06 -26.02
N HIS A 111 -2.04 9.14 -25.25
CA HIS A 111 -1.15 10.29 -25.41
C HIS A 111 0.06 10.20 -24.48
N GLY A 112 1.20 10.75 -24.90
CA GLY A 112 2.39 10.90 -24.05
C GLY A 112 3.09 9.59 -23.70
N ARG A 113 3.59 9.53 -22.47
CA ARG A 113 4.43 8.45 -21.94
C ARG A 113 3.66 7.47 -21.06
N ARG A 114 4.14 6.24 -20.99
CA ARG A 114 3.51 5.14 -20.26
C ARG A 114 3.60 5.37 -18.75
N VAL A 115 2.48 5.07 -18.08
CA VAL A 115 2.36 5.00 -16.63
C VAL A 115 2.15 3.55 -16.24
N GLU A 116 2.87 3.10 -15.21
CA GLU A 116 2.85 1.71 -14.76
C GLU A 116 3.04 1.61 -13.23
N GLN A 117 2.93 0.39 -12.73
CA GLN A 117 3.18 0.02 -11.35
C GLN A 117 4.61 -0.50 -11.22
N ARG A 118 5.43 0.13 -10.36
CA ARG A 118 6.82 -0.29 -10.11
C ARG A 118 7.06 -0.69 -8.67
N ASN A 119 7.94 -1.67 -8.49
CA ASN A 119 8.52 -1.94 -7.19
C ASN A 119 9.50 -0.82 -6.85
N TYR A 120 9.67 -0.58 -5.55
CA TYR A 120 10.58 0.44 -5.08
C TYR A 120 12.06 0.08 -5.26
N ASP A 121 12.42 -1.21 -5.16
CA ASP A 121 13.82 -1.69 -5.17
C ASP A 121 14.50 -1.62 -6.56
N HIS A 122 13.96 -0.86 -7.51
CA HIS A 122 14.57 -0.64 -8.81
C HIS A 122 15.69 0.43 -8.72
N PRO A 123 16.67 0.43 -9.64
CA PRO A 123 17.81 1.36 -9.62
C PRO A 123 17.40 2.82 -9.43
N GLU A 124 18.22 3.60 -8.72
CA GLU A 124 17.95 5.00 -8.35
C GLU A 124 17.60 5.91 -9.55
N VAL A 125 18.09 5.57 -10.75
CA VAL A 125 17.80 6.28 -12.01
C VAL A 125 16.30 6.25 -12.35
N ASP A 126 15.62 5.16 -11.99
CA ASP A 126 14.19 4.95 -12.26
C ASP A 126 13.30 5.42 -11.10
N ALA A 127 13.89 5.77 -9.95
CA ALA A 127 13.14 6.21 -8.79
C ALA A 127 12.44 7.56 -9.00
N GLN A 128 12.97 8.38 -9.91
CA GLN A 128 12.40 9.68 -10.27
C GLN A 128 11.02 9.54 -10.94
N GLY A 129 10.80 8.48 -11.71
CA GLY A 129 9.50 8.21 -12.32
C GLY A 129 8.37 7.98 -11.31
N MET A 130 8.70 7.57 -10.08
CA MET A 130 7.71 7.37 -9.00
C MET A 130 7.32 8.67 -8.28
N ILE A 131 8.02 9.78 -8.55
CA ILE A 131 7.86 11.04 -7.83
C ILE A 131 6.81 11.91 -8.51
N TRP A 132 5.83 12.35 -7.72
CA TRP A 132 4.75 13.22 -8.17
C TRP A 132 4.71 14.51 -7.37
N LEU A 133 4.28 15.59 -8.03
CA LEU A 133 3.94 16.85 -7.41
C LEU A 133 2.45 17.11 -7.63
N ALA A 134 1.70 17.27 -6.55
CA ALA A 134 0.29 17.67 -6.61
C ALA A 134 0.18 19.18 -6.69
N VAL A 135 -0.56 19.68 -7.69
CA VAL A 135 -0.80 21.12 -7.88
C VAL A 135 -2.30 21.35 -8.01
N LEU A 136 -2.82 22.35 -7.30
CA LEU A 136 -4.23 22.72 -7.40
C LEU A 136 -4.51 23.41 -8.73
N THR A 137 -5.66 23.08 -9.28
CA THR A 137 -6.27 23.86 -10.36
C THR A 137 -6.68 25.25 -9.87
N ALA A 138 -6.85 26.20 -10.78
CA ALA A 138 -7.27 27.56 -10.44
C ALA A 138 -8.63 27.62 -9.70
N SER A 139 -9.51 26.64 -9.91
CA SER A 139 -10.78 26.50 -9.17
C SER A 139 -10.61 26.02 -7.73
N GLY A 140 -9.46 25.43 -7.38
CA GLY A 140 -9.12 24.98 -6.02
C GLY A 140 -9.79 23.68 -5.57
N ASP A 141 -10.63 23.06 -6.40
CA ASP A 141 -11.38 21.83 -6.10
C ASP A 141 -10.74 20.55 -6.66
N LYS A 142 -9.87 20.70 -7.67
CA LYS A 142 -9.20 19.60 -8.38
C LYS A 142 -7.69 19.78 -8.35
N VAL A 143 -6.99 18.68 -8.56
CA VAL A 143 -5.52 18.66 -8.67
C VAL A 143 -5.09 18.13 -10.03
N PHE A 144 -3.90 18.51 -10.46
CA PHE A 144 -3.15 17.75 -11.45
C PHE A 144 -1.87 17.21 -10.80
N LEU A 145 -1.45 16.03 -11.22
CA LEU A 145 -0.26 15.35 -10.70
C LEU A 145 0.85 15.47 -11.75
N ARG A 146 1.85 16.28 -11.46
CA ARG A 146 3.02 16.46 -12.33
C ARG A 146 4.09 15.44 -11.97
N ASN A 147 4.61 14.71 -12.95
CA ASN A 147 5.72 13.81 -12.70
C ASN A 147 7.05 14.58 -12.62
N PHE A 148 8.01 14.08 -11.84
CA PHE A 148 9.34 14.68 -11.74
C PHE A 148 10.07 14.74 -13.08
N ASN A 149 9.91 13.73 -13.94
CA ASN A 149 10.47 13.68 -15.30
C ASN A 149 9.69 14.56 -16.30
N GLY A 150 8.73 15.37 -15.84
CA GLY A 150 7.90 16.24 -16.65
C GLY A 150 6.54 15.65 -17.03
N GLY A 151 5.68 16.50 -17.58
CA GLY A 151 4.30 16.14 -17.95
C GLY A 151 3.36 15.91 -16.75
N CYS A 152 2.08 15.74 -17.06
CA CYS A 152 1.02 15.56 -16.07
C CYS A 152 0.28 14.24 -16.29
N LEU A 153 -0.12 13.60 -15.18
CA LEU A 153 -0.96 12.41 -15.19
C LEU A 153 -2.28 12.72 -15.91
N ARG A 154 -2.56 11.93 -16.94
CA ARG A 154 -3.68 12.11 -17.84
C ARG A 154 -4.50 10.83 -17.90
N ALA A 155 -5.82 11.00 -17.77
CA ALA A 155 -6.78 9.97 -18.12
C ALA A 155 -6.92 9.87 -19.65
N ASN A 156 -7.01 8.66 -20.20
CA ASN A 156 -7.33 8.45 -21.61
C ASN A 156 -8.76 7.93 -21.78
N GLY A 157 -9.24 7.84 -23.02
CA GLY A 157 -10.50 7.18 -23.33
C GLY A 157 -11.73 8.05 -23.57
N ARG A 158 -11.57 9.38 -23.66
CA ARG A 158 -12.70 10.33 -23.88
C ARG A 158 -13.64 9.92 -25.02
N TYR A 159 -13.07 9.46 -26.14
CA TYR A 159 -13.83 9.07 -27.33
C TYR A 159 -13.74 7.57 -27.65
N ARG A 160 -12.84 6.84 -26.97
CA ARG A 160 -12.56 5.43 -27.25
C ARG A 160 -12.65 4.66 -25.94
N PRO A 161 -13.81 4.06 -25.61
CA PRO A 161 -14.04 3.43 -24.30
C PRO A 161 -13.07 2.27 -23.98
N TRP A 162 -12.50 1.62 -25.01
CA TRP A 162 -11.48 0.58 -24.84
C TRP A 162 -10.10 1.13 -24.48
N ASN A 163 -9.85 2.43 -24.69
CA ASN A 163 -8.64 3.11 -24.23
C ASN A 163 -8.87 3.61 -22.80
N ASN A 164 -8.90 2.68 -21.86
CA ASN A 164 -9.11 2.98 -20.45
C ASN A 164 -7.79 3.16 -19.70
N GLY A 165 -6.68 3.51 -20.35
CA GLY A 165 -5.39 3.67 -19.68
C GLY A 165 -5.15 5.05 -19.06
N ALA A 166 -4.12 5.13 -18.23
CA ALA A 166 -3.50 6.38 -17.82
C ALA A 166 -2.14 6.59 -18.50
N SER A 167 -1.74 7.83 -18.66
CA SER A 167 -0.43 8.20 -19.23
C SER A 167 0.09 9.49 -18.61
N VAL A 168 1.34 9.84 -18.87
CA VAL A 168 1.88 11.18 -18.59
C VAL A 168 2.02 11.92 -19.90
N ASP A 169 1.27 12.99 -20.04
CA ASP A 169 1.29 13.80 -21.26
C ASP A 169 2.03 15.11 -20.99
N ASP A 170 2.87 15.52 -21.93
CA ASP A 170 3.69 16.72 -21.77
C ASP A 170 2.81 17.96 -21.82
N VAL A 171 3.20 18.95 -21.03
CA VAL A 171 2.47 20.21 -20.91
C VAL A 171 3.44 21.33 -21.24
N ASP A 172 3.05 22.21 -22.14
CA ASP A 172 3.79 23.46 -22.35
C ASP A 172 3.72 24.28 -21.04
N VAL A 173 4.89 24.69 -20.54
CA VAL A 173 5.03 25.44 -19.30
C VAL A 173 4.23 26.75 -19.34
N ASN A 174 3.98 27.28 -20.55
CA ASN A 174 3.18 28.48 -20.75
C ASN A 174 1.66 28.25 -20.68
N ASP A 175 1.19 26.99 -20.74
CA ASP A 175 -0.23 26.61 -20.82
C ASP A 175 -0.72 25.82 -19.59
N ILE A 176 -0.01 25.90 -18.46
CA ILE A 176 -0.41 25.24 -17.20
C ILE A 176 -1.82 25.69 -16.75
N GLY A 177 -2.25 26.90 -17.11
CA GLY A 177 -3.62 27.39 -16.85
C GLY A 177 -4.71 26.76 -17.74
N ASN A 178 -4.34 26.12 -18.85
CA ASN A 178 -5.23 25.55 -19.86
C ASN A 178 -5.10 24.02 -19.98
N LEU A 179 -4.73 23.37 -18.87
CA LEU A 179 -4.65 21.91 -18.84
C LEU A 179 -5.96 21.27 -19.27
N SER A 180 -5.84 20.24 -20.09
CA SER A 180 -6.98 19.43 -20.53
C SER A 180 -7.73 18.88 -19.30
N THR A 181 -9.06 18.86 -19.33
CA THR A 181 -9.88 18.29 -18.24
C THR A 181 -9.58 16.82 -17.95
N MET A 182 -8.97 16.12 -18.91
CA MET A 182 -8.46 14.75 -18.75
C MET A 182 -7.27 14.64 -17.78
N MET A 183 -6.58 15.74 -17.48
CA MET A 183 -5.47 15.81 -16.51
C MET A 183 -5.93 16.26 -15.12
N HIS A 184 -7.22 16.62 -14.97
CA HIS A 184 -7.78 17.03 -13.69
C HIS A 184 -8.31 15.81 -12.92
N TRP A 185 -7.86 15.70 -11.67
CA TRP A 185 -8.22 14.63 -10.75
C TRP A 185 -8.92 15.21 -9.54
N VAL A 186 -9.98 14.53 -9.11
CA VAL A 186 -10.61 14.73 -7.81
C VAL A 186 -10.01 13.70 -6.85
N VAL A 187 -9.44 14.18 -5.75
CA VAL A 187 -8.90 13.32 -4.68
C VAL A 187 -10.05 12.99 -3.73
N GLU A 188 -10.36 11.71 -3.60
CA GLU A 188 -11.35 11.23 -2.64
C GLU A 188 -10.67 10.46 -1.51
N ASP A 189 -10.77 10.96 -0.29
CA ASP A 189 -10.25 10.25 0.89
C ASP A 189 -10.96 8.90 1.10
N ILE A 190 -10.17 7.92 1.51
CA ILE A 190 -10.65 6.64 2.01
C ILE A 190 -10.52 6.68 3.52
N PRO A 191 -11.64 6.67 4.28
CA PRO A 191 -11.57 6.71 5.72
C PRO A 191 -10.86 5.46 6.25
N ALA A 192 -10.04 5.66 7.27
CA ALA A 192 -9.42 4.58 8.03
C ALA A 192 -10.49 3.60 8.54
N ARG A 193 -10.15 2.32 8.55
CA ARG A 193 -11.02 1.26 9.06
C ARG A 193 -10.38 0.67 10.31
N GLU A 194 -11.19 0.53 11.36
CA GLU A 194 -10.78 -0.16 12.59
C GLU A 194 -10.69 -1.67 12.39
N ILE A 195 -11.40 -2.21 11.40
CA ILE A 195 -11.48 -3.65 11.14
C ILE A 195 -10.90 -3.97 9.77
N MET A 196 -10.04 -5.00 9.73
CA MET A 196 -9.52 -5.57 8.50
C MET A 196 -10.65 -6.02 7.58
N PRO A 197 -10.64 -5.65 6.28
CA PRO A 197 -11.51 -6.26 5.29
C PRO A 197 -11.34 -7.78 5.25
N LEU A 198 -12.44 -8.52 5.18
CA LEU A 198 -12.39 -9.97 4.97
C LEU A 198 -11.65 -10.30 3.68
N LEU A 199 -10.79 -11.31 3.73
CA LEU A 199 -10.10 -11.80 2.55
C LEU A 199 -11.12 -12.35 1.54
N PRO A 200 -10.88 -12.16 0.22
CA PRO A 200 -11.67 -12.78 -0.83
C PRO A 200 -11.75 -14.30 -0.59
N ARG A 201 -12.98 -14.83 -0.64
CA ARG A 201 -13.16 -16.28 -0.60
C ARG A 201 -12.49 -16.89 -1.84
N PRO A 202 -11.74 -18.01 -1.69
CA PRO A 202 -11.16 -18.68 -2.84
C PRO A 202 -12.29 -19.07 -3.81
N ALA A 203 -12.17 -18.68 -5.07
CA ALA A 203 -13.12 -19.12 -6.08
C ALA A 203 -12.97 -20.63 -6.27
N TRP A 204 -14.04 -21.38 -6.03
CA TRP A 204 -14.08 -22.85 -6.10
C TRP A 204 -13.68 -23.42 -7.47
N LEU A 205 -13.67 -22.60 -8.52
CA LEU A 205 -13.24 -22.94 -9.88
C LEU A 205 -11.74 -22.73 -10.12
N THR A 206 -10.90 -22.93 -9.09
CA THR A 206 -9.45 -22.81 -9.28
C THR A 206 -8.99 -23.95 -10.18
N LEU A 207 -8.33 -23.63 -11.30
CA LEU A 207 -7.58 -24.63 -12.08
C LEU A 207 -6.68 -25.43 -11.12
N PRO A 208 -6.46 -26.74 -11.34
CA PRO A 208 -5.59 -27.53 -10.47
C PRO A 208 -4.25 -26.80 -10.30
N ALA A 209 -3.69 -26.82 -9.08
CA ALA A 209 -2.47 -26.09 -8.71
C ALA A 209 -1.29 -26.33 -9.69
N VAL A 210 -1.32 -27.45 -10.42
CA VAL A 210 -0.39 -27.85 -11.48
C VAL A 210 -0.28 -26.84 -12.64
N ILE A 211 -1.30 -26.02 -12.92
CA ILE A 211 -1.31 -25.06 -14.04
C ILE A 211 -1.12 -23.60 -13.56
N SER A 212 -1.13 -23.38 -12.24
CA SER A 212 -0.96 -22.03 -11.69
C SER A 212 0.53 -21.69 -11.59
N PRO A 213 0.99 -20.59 -12.19
CA PRO A 213 2.39 -20.21 -12.07
C PRO A 213 2.74 -19.97 -10.60
N SER A 214 3.92 -20.43 -10.22
CA SER A 214 4.47 -20.24 -8.88
C SER A 214 5.31 -18.98 -8.81
N ARG A 215 5.35 -18.36 -7.63
CA ARG A 215 6.26 -17.26 -7.33
C ARG A 215 6.85 -17.41 -5.94
N VAL A 216 7.97 -16.77 -5.71
CA VAL A 216 8.60 -16.73 -4.38
C VAL A 216 7.85 -15.74 -3.50
N ILE A 217 7.53 -16.16 -2.27
CA ILE A 217 7.06 -15.29 -1.20
C ILE A 217 8.20 -15.15 -0.21
N VAL A 218 8.65 -13.92 0.01
CA VAL A 218 9.63 -13.58 1.04
C VAL A 218 8.86 -13.00 2.21
N TYR A 219 9.02 -13.55 3.40
CA TYR A 219 8.32 -13.07 4.58
C TYR A 219 9.30 -12.62 5.67
N VAL A 220 8.89 -11.60 6.41
CA VAL A 220 9.53 -11.16 7.65
C VAL A 220 8.45 -11.16 8.73
N TRP A 221 8.61 -11.96 9.77
CA TRP A 221 7.71 -12.00 10.91
C TRP A 221 8.21 -11.07 12.00
N LEU A 222 7.38 -10.10 12.39
CA LEU A 222 7.65 -9.18 13.48
C LEU A 222 6.94 -9.58 14.79
N ASP A 223 7.64 -9.40 15.90
CA ASP A 223 7.05 -9.46 17.24
C ASP A 223 6.23 -8.20 17.57
N ALA A 224 5.60 -8.20 18.74
CA ALA A 224 4.84 -7.10 19.31
C ALA A 224 5.61 -5.77 19.36
N ASP A 225 6.93 -5.80 19.54
CA ASP A 225 7.80 -4.62 19.61
C ASP A 225 8.39 -4.20 18.24
N GLY A 226 8.08 -4.95 17.17
CA GLY A 226 8.66 -4.74 15.83
C GLY A 226 10.00 -5.44 15.61
N THR A 227 10.47 -6.27 16.55
CA THR A 227 11.68 -7.08 16.37
C THR A 227 11.42 -8.23 15.40
N VAL A 228 12.39 -8.52 14.53
CA VAL A 228 12.29 -9.65 13.59
C VAL A 228 12.41 -10.97 14.36
N LEU A 229 11.33 -11.75 14.39
CA LEU A 229 11.27 -13.09 14.99
C LEU A 229 11.85 -14.15 14.05
N SER A 230 11.49 -14.04 12.78
CA SER A 230 11.89 -14.99 11.74
C SER A 230 11.77 -14.32 10.38
N GLU A 231 12.67 -14.66 9.48
CA GLU A 231 12.57 -14.33 8.07
C GLU A 231 12.81 -15.58 7.24
N GLY A 232 12.22 -15.61 6.05
CA GLY A 232 12.36 -16.76 5.19
C GLY A 232 11.69 -16.56 3.85
N SER A 233 11.73 -17.60 3.03
CA SER A 233 11.01 -17.60 1.77
C SER A 233 10.48 -18.99 1.44
N PHE A 234 9.38 -19.02 0.68
CA PHE A 234 8.82 -20.26 0.16
C PHE A 234 8.15 -20.01 -1.20
N SER A 235 7.98 -21.08 -1.97
CA SER A 235 7.30 -21.02 -3.26
C SER A 235 5.79 -21.15 -3.05
N PHE A 236 5.02 -20.24 -3.62
CA PHE A 236 3.56 -20.24 -3.59
C PHE A 236 3.00 -20.37 -4.99
N SER A 237 2.04 -21.28 -5.18
CA SER A 237 1.33 -21.47 -6.45
C SER A 237 -0.10 -20.95 -6.36
N GLY A 238 -0.44 -20.04 -7.27
CA GLY A 238 -1.78 -19.45 -7.38
C GLY A 238 -1.82 -17.97 -7.02
N ARG A 239 -3.04 -17.46 -6.84
CA ARG A 239 -3.29 -16.03 -6.62
C ARG A 239 -4.13 -15.71 -5.38
N SER A 240 -4.70 -16.73 -4.73
CA SER A 240 -5.60 -16.49 -3.61
C SER A 240 -4.84 -16.04 -2.38
N VAL A 241 -5.12 -14.83 -1.89
CA VAL A 241 -4.53 -14.33 -0.64
C VAL A 241 -4.98 -15.16 0.57
N PHE A 242 -6.21 -15.68 0.53
CA PHE A 242 -6.72 -16.60 1.54
C PHE A 242 -5.92 -17.90 1.60
N ARG A 243 -5.62 -18.49 0.42
CA ARG A 243 -4.79 -19.69 0.32
C ARG A 243 -3.35 -19.40 0.75
N LEU A 244 -2.80 -18.25 0.34
CA LEU A 244 -1.46 -17.83 0.76
C LEU A 244 -1.35 -17.78 2.29
N ARG A 245 -2.33 -17.17 2.96
CA ARG A 245 -2.36 -17.12 4.43
C ARG A 245 -2.37 -18.51 5.08
N SER A 246 -3.17 -19.41 4.52
CA SER A 246 -3.29 -20.78 5.01
C SER A 246 -2.02 -21.60 4.76
N GLU A 247 -1.34 -21.38 3.63
CA GLU A 247 -0.07 -22.02 3.31
C GLU A 247 1.08 -21.48 4.16
N LEU A 248 1.11 -20.17 4.42
CA LEU A 248 2.08 -19.57 5.33
C LEU A 248 1.95 -20.14 6.75
N ALA A 249 0.73 -20.24 7.30
CA ALA A 249 0.51 -20.83 8.63
C ALA A 249 1.09 -22.24 8.73
N ARG A 250 0.82 -23.07 7.72
CA ARG A 250 1.34 -24.44 7.65
C ARG A 250 2.84 -24.48 7.46
N TRP A 251 3.37 -23.64 6.57
CA TRP A 251 4.81 -23.50 6.34
C TRP A 251 5.57 -23.20 7.64
N LEU A 252 5.05 -22.28 8.46
CA LEU A 252 5.65 -21.91 9.73
C LEU A 252 5.61 -23.08 10.74
N ALA A 253 4.53 -23.85 10.76
CA ALA A 253 4.40 -25.02 11.63
C ALA A 253 5.32 -26.18 11.20
N ASP A 254 5.34 -26.51 9.90
CA ASP A 254 6.12 -27.61 9.33
C ASP A 254 7.62 -27.39 9.48
N ASN A 255 8.08 -26.13 9.48
CA ASN A 255 9.48 -25.76 9.69
C ASN A 255 9.83 -25.52 11.17
N GLY A 256 8.92 -25.79 12.11
CA GLY A 256 9.17 -25.63 13.55
C GLY A 256 9.38 -24.18 14.00
N ILE A 257 8.91 -23.19 13.23
CA ILE A 257 9.04 -21.77 13.54
C ILE A 257 7.98 -21.34 14.54
N ALA A 258 6.71 -21.65 14.27
CA ALA A 258 5.60 -21.36 15.17
C ALA A 258 4.32 -22.13 14.78
N ILE A 259 3.47 -22.39 15.78
CA ILE A 259 2.12 -22.95 15.58
C ILE A 259 1.13 -21.80 15.79
N VAL A 260 0.54 -21.32 14.70
CA VAL A 260 -0.41 -20.20 14.69
C VAL A 260 -1.57 -20.52 13.76
N ASP A 261 -2.77 -20.17 14.20
CA ASP A 261 -3.98 -20.31 13.39
C ASP A 261 -3.97 -19.31 12.22
N ALA A 262 -4.28 -19.79 11.02
CA ALA A 262 -4.28 -18.96 9.81
C ALA A 262 -5.12 -17.67 9.92
N PRO A 263 -6.29 -17.64 10.60
CA PRO A 263 -7.05 -16.41 10.83
C PRO A 263 -6.32 -15.33 11.63
N ASP A 264 -5.41 -15.73 12.53
CA ASP A 264 -4.66 -14.82 13.41
C ASP A 264 -3.44 -14.21 12.72
N LEU A 265 -3.02 -14.81 11.59
CA LEU A 265 -1.97 -14.25 10.75
C LEU A 265 -2.51 -13.10 9.91
N VAL A 266 -1.79 -11.99 9.98
CA VAL A 266 -1.99 -10.84 9.11
C VAL A 266 -0.74 -10.67 8.25
N MET A 267 -0.95 -10.68 6.94
CA MET A 267 0.08 -10.44 5.95
C MET A 267 -0.03 -8.99 5.48
N CYS A 268 1.08 -8.29 5.47
CA CYS A 268 1.15 -6.88 5.13
C CYS A 268 2.18 -6.62 4.03
N LEU A 269 1.94 -5.58 3.24
CA LEU A 269 2.86 -5.05 2.26
C LEU A 269 3.72 -3.97 2.93
N PRO A 270 5.06 -4.07 2.85
CA PRO A 270 5.95 -3.04 3.38
C PRO A 270 5.91 -1.79 2.51
N THR A 271 6.19 -0.64 3.14
CA THR A 271 6.39 0.63 2.44
C THR A 271 7.75 1.22 2.75
N ARG A 272 8.13 2.26 1.99
CA ARG A 272 9.46 2.90 2.09
C ARG A 272 9.68 3.56 3.45
N ASP A 273 8.63 4.14 4.02
CA ASP A 273 8.64 4.83 5.31
C ASP A 273 8.50 3.87 6.50
N GLY A 274 8.59 2.55 6.27
CA GLY A 274 8.50 1.53 7.31
C GLY A 274 7.08 1.22 7.77
N ARG A 275 6.06 1.84 7.14
CA ARG A 275 4.66 1.47 7.38
C ARG A 275 4.35 0.13 6.72
N ILE A 276 3.25 -0.44 7.17
CA ILE A 276 2.76 -1.73 6.70
C ILE A 276 1.27 -1.62 6.41
N PHE A 277 0.84 -2.15 5.28
CA PHE A 277 -0.57 -2.14 4.87
C PHE A 277 -1.07 -3.57 4.67
N PRO A 278 -2.27 -3.92 5.17
CA PRO A 278 -2.74 -5.28 5.10
C PRO A 278 -2.99 -5.73 3.65
N LEU A 279 -2.43 -6.89 3.28
CA LEU A 279 -2.65 -7.53 1.99
C LEU A 279 -4.02 -8.22 2.01
N VAL A 280 -5.02 -7.55 1.41
CA VAL A 280 -6.43 -7.99 1.45
C VAL A 280 -7.02 -8.30 0.08
N VAL A 281 -6.20 -8.38 -0.95
CA VAL A 281 -6.61 -8.72 -2.32
C VAL A 281 -5.81 -9.89 -2.86
N ASP A 282 -6.41 -10.60 -3.82
CA ASP A 282 -5.70 -11.65 -4.56
C ASP A 282 -4.50 -11.10 -5.31
N LEU A 283 -3.46 -11.90 -5.34
CA LEU A 283 -2.14 -11.56 -5.84
C LEU A 283 -2.18 -11.19 -7.33
N PRO A 284 -1.34 -10.23 -7.78
CA PRO A 284 -1.25 -9.91 -9.19
C PRO A 284 -0.67 -11.09 -9.98
N ARG A 285 -0.92 -11.14 -11.30
CA ARG A 285 -0.37 -12.07 -12.28
C ARG A 285 1.09 -11.74 -12.58
N SER A 286 1.88 -11.58 -11.53
CA SER A 286 3.31 -11.33 -11.59
C SER A 286 4.05 -12.51 -10.97
N LEU A 287 5.13 -12.91 -11.62
CA LEU A 287 6.05 -13.95 -11.15
C LEU A 287 7.17 -13.38 -10.28
N GLN A 288 7.23 -12.06 -10.13
CA GLN A 288 8.22 -11.42 -9.27
C GLN A 288 8.00 -11.84 -7.81
N PRO A 289 9.08 -11.92 -7.02
CA PRO A 289 8.97 -12.17 -5.59
C PRO A 289 8.02 -11.16 -4.92
N LEU A 290 7.16 -11.64 -4.02
CA LEU A 290 6.39 -10.76 -3.15
C LEU A 290 7.00 -10.76 -1.76
N HIS A 291 7.36 -9.57 -1.29
CA HIS A 291 7.78 -9.34 0.08
C HIS A 291 6.56 -9.03 0.94
N ILE A 292 6.39 -9.79 2.03
CA ILE A 292 5.33 -9.58 3.01
C ILE A 292 5.91 -9.46 4.41
N ILE A 293 5.28 -8.63 5.22
CA ILE A 293 5.49 -8.59 6.67
C ILE A 293 4.36 -9.37 7.34
N VAL A 294 4.69 -10.19 8.32
CA VAL A 294 3.76 -11.04 9.05
C VAL A 294 3.64 -10.53 10.47
N VAL A 295 2.41 -10.26 10.89
CA VAL A 295 2.06 -9.85 12.26
C VAL A 295 0.87 -10.67 12.76
N ILE A 296 0.66 -10.69 14.07
CA ILE A 296 -0.43 -11.44 14.71
C ILE A 296 -1.53 -10.50 15.15
N VAL A 297 -2.79 -10.88 14.94
CA VAL A 297 -3.96 -10.13 15.43
C VAL A 297 -3.83 -9.85 16.93
N GLY A 298 -4.12 -8.60 17.34
CA GLY A 298 -4.08 -8.19 18.75
C GLY A 298 -2.69 -7.81 19.28
N THR A 299 -1.64 -7.86 18.44
CA THR A 299 -0.32 -7.31 18.76
C THR A 299 -0.23 -5.79 18.49
N PRO A 300 0.71 -5.05 19.12
CA PRO A 300 0.93 -3.65 18.76
C PRO A 300 1.31 -3.44 17.29
N ALA A 301 2.08 -4.37 16.71
CA ALA A 301 2.39 -4.37 15.28
C ALA A 301 1.13 -4.48 14.39
N TYR A 302 0.11 -5.22 14.85
CA TYR A 302 -1.19 -5.23 14.19
C TYR A 302 -1.90 -3.87 14.28
N CYS A 303 -1.87 -3.19 15.42
CA CYS A 303 -2.45 -1.84 15.54
C CYS A 303 -1.79 -0.85 14.56
N ASN A 304 -0.47 -0.92 14.39
CA ASN A 304 0.28 -0.08 13.44
C ASN A 304 -0.15 -0.27 11.97
N CYS A 305 -0.76 -1.41 11.62
CA CYS A 305 -1.34 -1.64 10.29
C CYS A 305 -2.60 -0.78 10.04
N PHE A 306 -3.29 -0.36 11.10
CA PHE A 306 -4.57 0.34 11.08
C PHE A 306 -4.50 1.77 11.63
N GLU A 307 -3.44 2.12 12.36
CA GLU A 307 -3.26 3.42 12.99
C GLU A 307 -2.97 4.51 11.94
N GLN A 308 -4.06 5.00 11.33
CA GLN A 308 -4.10 6.10 10.37
C GLN A 308 -4.67 7.39 10.99
N ARG A 309 -4.79 7.46 12.32
CA ARG A 309 -5.22 8.65 13.06
C ARG A 309 -4.46 8.76 14.37
N VAL A 310 -3.48 9.65 14.43
CA VAL A 310 -3.07 10.25 15.69
C VAL A 310 -2.85 11.75 15.45
N ASP A 311 -3.96 12.50 15.45
CA ASP A 311 -3.91 13.74 16.20
C ASP A 311 -3.69 13.32 17.66
N LYS A 312 -2.58 13.77 18.23
CA LYS A 312 -2.15 13.47 19.60
C LYS A 312 -3.31 13.60 20.60
N ILE A 313 -3.94 12.48 20.95
CA ILE A 313 -4.74 12.35 22.16
C ILE A 313 -4.23 11.10 22.87
N GLN A 314 -3.92 11.31 24.14
CA GLN A 314 -3.25 10.43 25.11
C GLN A 314 -3.55 8.92 24.98
N PRO A 315 -2.56 8.05 25.31
CA PRO A 315 -2.71 6.61 25.23
C PRO A 315 -3.61 6.14 26.37
N THR A 316 -4.90 5.98 26.11
CA THR A 316 -5.77 5.22 27.00
C THR A 316 -6.62 4.25 26.19
N ARG A 317 -6.34 2.96 26.42
CA ARG A 317 -7.16 1.80 26.06
C ARG A 317 -7.07 1.28 24.62
N CYS A 318 -5.86 0.91 24.18
CA CYS A 318 -5.74 -0.27 23.33
C CYS A 318 -5.63 -1.51 24.23
N CYS A 319 -6.45 -2.52 23.93
CA CYS A 319 -6.70 -3.75 24.69
C CYS A 319 -5.52 -4.27 25.52
N GLY A 320 -5.60 -4.10 26.84
CA GLY A 320 -4.79 -4.88 27.78
C GLY A 320 -5.35 -6.29 27.91
N MET A 321 -5.01 -7.18 26.97
CA MET A 321 -5.00 -8.61 27.23
C MET A 321 -3.54 -9.00 27.46
N ARG A 322 -3.16 -9.04 28.73
CA ARG A 322 -1.82 -9.40 29.20
C ARG A 322 -1.59 -10.89 28.89
N MET A 323 -1.14 -11.22 27.68
CA MET A 323 -0.59 -12.55 27.41
C MET A 323 0.74 -12.65 28.16
N SER A 324 0.72 -13.27 29.34
CA SER A 324 1.93 -13.64 30.04
C SER A 324 2.47 -14.93 29.42
N MET A 325 3.47 -14.82 28.54
CA MET A 325 4.35 -15.96 28.27
C MET A 325 5.21 -16.18 29.54
N HIS A 326 4.80 -17.11 30.39
CA HIS A 326 5.70 -17.65 31.40
C HIS A 326 6.66 -18.62 30.70
N ARG A 327 7.89 -18.17 30.51
CA ARG A 327 9.05 -19.05 30.31
C ARG A 327 9.12 -19.99 31.52
N ARG A 328 8.78 -21.27 31.34
CA ARG A 328 9.08 -22.30 32.35
C ARG A 328 10.58 -22.54 32.36
N GLU A 329 11.27 -21.90 33.29
CA GLU A 329 12.52 -22.44 33.80
C GLU A 329 12.16 -23.65 34.67
N ILE A 330 12.78 -24.80 34.36
CA ILE A 330 12.70 -26.02 35.15
C ILE A 330 13.75 -25.90 36.25
N PRO A 331 13.40 -25.91 37.55
CA PRO A 331 14.37 -26.13 38.61
C PRO A 331 14.44 -27.62 38.94
N GLU A 332 15.66 -28.11 39.08
CA GLU A 332 16.00 -29.43 39.57
C GLU A 332 15.49 -29.65 41.01
N SER A 333 15.03 -30.89 41.25
CA SER A 333 15.01 -31.60 42.54
C SER A 333 14.52 -30.87 43.80
N GLY A 334 13.37 -31.30 44.31
CA GLY A 334 13.01 -31.10 45.71
C GLY A 334 11.53 -31.32 46.00
N HIS A 335 11.21 -32.50 46.55
CA HIS A 335 10.01 -32.86 47.31
C HIS A 335 8.72 -32.02 47.13
N LEU A 336 7.70 -32.62 46.51
CA LEU A 336 6.32 -32.13 46.56
C LEU A 336 5.52 -32.90 47.62
N GLU A 337 5.24 -32.19 48.70
CA GLU A 337 4.20 -32.48 49.68
C GLU A 337 2.82 -32.26 49.03
N VAL A 338 1.90 -33.18 49.24
CA VAL A 338 0.53 -33.13 48.72
C VAL A 338 -0.27 -32.11 49.52
N SER A 339 -0.93 -31.17 48.85
CA SER A 339 -2.01 -30.38 49.45
C SER A 339 -3.06 -30.03 48.39
N PHE A 340 -4.23 -30.66 48.54
CA PHE A 340 -5.47 -30.28 47.87
C PHE A 340 -6.09 -29.11 48.64
N MET A 341 -6.55 -28.06 47.95
CA MET A 341 -7.81 -27.37 48.33
C MET A 341 -8.48 -26.70 47.12
N SER A 342 -9.79 -26.88 47.12
CA SER A 342 -10.84 -26.54 46.16
C SER A 342 -11.27 -25.06 46.24
N THR A 343 -11.83 -24.51 45.16
CA THR A 343 -12.99 -23.59 45.17
C THR A 343 -13.61 -23.53 43.76
N SER A 344 -14.73 -24.22 43.56
CA SER A 344 -16.11 -23.69 43.41
C SER A 344 -16.47 -23.24 41.99
N SER A 345 -17.14 -24.15 41.26
CA SER A 345 -17.87 -23.88 40.02
C SER A 345 -19.25 -23.29 40.34
N GLU A 346 -19.56 -22.10 39.81
CA GLU A 346 -20.93 -21.63 39.71
C GLU A 346 -21.59 -22.23 38.46
N VAL A 347 -22.69 -22.93 38.70
CA VAL A 347 -23.57 -23.57 37.72
C VAL A 347 -24.63 -22.55 37.30
N LEU A 348 -24.69 -22.22 36.00
CA LEU A 348 -25.79 -21.45 35.41
C LEU A 348 -27.01 -22.36 35.15
N PRO A 349 -28.26 -21.90 35.40
CA PRO A 349 -29.45 -22.71 35.16
C PRO A 349 -29.87 -22.75 33.68
N PRO A 350 -30.61 -23.78 33.25
CA PRO A 350 -30.92 -24.03 31.84
C PRO A 350 -32.06 -23.17 31.31
N TRP A 351 -31.90 -22.73 30.06
CA TRP A 351 -32.89 -22.04 29.24
C TRP A 351 -34.08 -22.95 28.90
N THR A 352 -35.30 -22.43 29.07
CA THR A 352 -36.54 -23.04 28.55
C THR A 352 -36.84 -22.50 27.15
N PRO A 353 -37.28 -23.33 26.19
CA PRO A 353 -37.74 -22.87 24.88
C PRO A 353 -39.22 -22.48 24.94
N ARG A 354 -39.61 -21.39 24.26
CA ARG A 354 -41.01 -21.16 23.90
C ARG A 354 -41.16 -21.24 22.38
N HIS A 355 -42.23 -21.94 22.01
CA HIS A 355 -42.84 -22.05 20.70
C HIS A 355 -43.25 -20.71 20.10
#